data_AF-A0A7Y7RZ13-F1
#
_entry.id   AF-A0A7Y7RZ13-F1
#
_cell.length_a   1.000
_cell.length_b   1.000
_cell.length_c   1.000
_cell.angle_alpha   90.00
_cell.angle_beta   90.00
_cell.angle_gamma   90.00
#
_symmetry.space_group_name_H-M   'P 1'
#
loop_
_entity.id
_entity.type
_entity.pdbx_description
1 polymer ?
#
loop_
_entity_poly.entity_id
_entity_poly.type
_entity_poly.pdbx_seq_one_letter_code
_entity_poly.pdbx_strand_id
1 'polypeptide(L)'
;NKVYDGTSTATVHGGLDSNTVVADDDLSVTTNGLFADKNVGQGKAVSVFGSLTGADAGNYQFIAPSNGIVVAAVTPRTIGGA
;
A
#
# COMPACT_ATOMS: atom_id res chain seq x y z
N ASN A 1 9.07 3.24 -3.27
CA ASN A 1 9.87 4.42 -2.86
C ASN A 1 9.13 5.69 -3.22
N LYS A 2 9.29 6.76 -2.43
CA LYS A 2 8.75 8.09 -2.74
C LYS A 2 9.82 9.16 -2.54
N VAL A 3 9.65 10.30 -3.21
CA VAL A 3 10.39 11.52 -2.88
C VAL A 3 9.69 12.20 -1.69
N TYR A 4 10.47 12.86 -0.83
CA TYR A 4 9.92 13.63 0.28
C TYR A 4 8.90 14.68 -0.19
N ASP A 5 7.67 14.54 0.25
CA ASP A 5 6.53 15.41 -0.07
C ASP A 5 5.85 15.97 1.19
N GLY A 6 6.38 15.66 2.38
CA GLY A 6 5.82 16.07 3.67
C GLY A 6 4.76 15.13 4.25
N THR A 7 4.40 14.05 3.58
CA THR A 7 3.41 13.07 4.08
C THR A 7 4.05 11.71 4.38
N SER A 8 3.42 10.93 5.26
CA SER A 8 3.75 9.52 5.49
C SER A 8 3.04 8.57 4.52
N THR A 9 2.18 9.06 3.62
CA THR A 9 1.42 8.22 2.71
C THR A 9 2.35 7.52 1.71
N ALA A 10 2.07 6.24 1.47
CA ALA A 10 2.74 5.43 0.47
C ALA A 10 1.71 4.98 -0.57
N THR A 11 2.04 5.14 -1.84
CA THR A 11 1.29 4.50 -2.91
C THR A 11 1.64 3.02 -2.91
N VAL A 12 0.64 2.18 -2.72
CA VAL A 12 0.75 0.72 -2.82
C VAL A 12 -0.02 0.31 -4.06
N HIS A 13 0.60 -0.57 -4.86
CA HIS A 13 -0.08 -1.22 -5.96
C HIS A 13 -0.35 -2.65 -5.53
N GLY A 14 -1.60 -2.96 -5.22
CA GLY A 14 -2.08 -4.29 -4.89
C GLY A 14 -3.43 -4.51 -5.55
N GLY A 15 -3.60 -5.67 -6.16
CA GLY A 15 -4.84 -6.11 -6.80
C GLY A 15 -5.31 -7.43 -6.21
N LEU A 16 -6.51 -7.85 -6.59
CA LEU A 16 -7.01 -9.19 -6.29
C LEU A 16 -6.23 -10.22 -7.10
N ASP A 17 -5.93 -11.37 -6.48
CA ASP A 17 -5.44 -12.53 -7.21
C ASP A 17 -6.65 -13.24 -7.85
N SER A 18 -6.77 -13.16 -9.17
CA SER A 18 -7.86 -13.75 -9.94
C SER A 18 -7.97 -15.27 -9.78
N ASN A 19 -6.94 -15.96 -9.29
CA ASN A 19 -7.00 -17.40 -9.02
C ASN A 19 -7.67 -17.72 -7.66
N THR A 20 -7.81 -16.72 -6.80
CA THR A 20 -8.43 -16.85 -5.47
C THR A 20 -9.84 -16.26 -5.40
N VAL A 21 -10.19 -15.39 -6.35
CA VAL A 21 -11.54 -14.86 -6.49
C VAL A 21 -12.39 -15.90 -7.22
N VAL A 22 -13.55 -16.21 -6.66
CA VAL A 22 -14.53 -17.10 -7.30
C VAL A 22 -15.07 -16.39 -8.54
N ALA A 23 -15.20 -17.13 -9.64
CA ALA A 23 -15.71 -16.57 -10.90
C ALA A 23 -17.12 -15.98 -10.69
N ASP A 24 -17.38 -14.85 -11.35
CA ASP A 24 -18.63 -14.08 -11.30
C ASP A 24 -18.92 -13.33 -9.99
N ASP A 25 -18.06 -13.42 -8.97
CA ASP A 25 -18.20 -12.60 -7.75
C ASP A 25 -17.88 -11.11 -8.03
N ASP A 26 -18.74 -10.22 -7.54
CA ASP A 26 -18.49 -8.78 -7.50
C ASP A 26 -17.60 -8.45 -6.32
N LEU A 27 -16.30 -8.41 -6.59
CA LEU A 27 -15.26 -8.13 -5.61
C LEU A 27 -14.23 -7.13 -6.16
N SER A 28 -13.93 -6.12 -5.35
CA SER A 28 -12.86 -5.15 -5.60
C SER A 28 -12.08 -4.88 -4.32
N VAL A 29 -10.80 -4.53 -4.45
CA VAL A 29 -9.91 -4.17 -3.34
C VAL A 29 -9.36 -2.76 -3.53
N THR A 30 -9.45 -1.95 -2.48
CA THR A 30 -8.67 -0.72 -2.37
C THR A 30 -7.53 -0.96 -1.41
N THR A 31 -6.30 -0.62 -1.82
CA THR A 31 -5.10 -0.74 -0.97
C THR A 31 -4.49 0.62 -0.70
N ASN A 32 -3.91 0.77 0.49
CA ASN A 32 -3.25 1.98 0.95
C ASN A 32 -2.00 1.59 1.73
N GLY A 33 -1.04 2.51 1.81
CA GLY A 33 0.18 2.32 2.59
C GLY A 33 0.58 3.53 3.41
N LEU A 34 1.27 3.27 4.52
CA LEU A 34 1.79 4.29 5.41
C LEU A 34 3.22 3.97 5.84
N PHE A 35 4.14 4.90 5.60
CA PHE A 35 5.46 4.88 6.23
C PHE A 35 5.33 5.19 7.72
N ALA A 36 6.21 4.62 8.55
CA ALA A 36 6.27 4.94 9.99
C ALA A 36 6.35 6.45 10.27
N ASP A 37 7.03 7.20 9.41
CA ASP A 37 7.09 8.65 9.43
C ASP A 37 7.46 9.21 8.04
N LYS A 38 7.27 10.51 7.85
CA LYS A 38 7.51 11.21 6.57
C LYS A 38 8.99 11.43 6.22
N ASN A 39 9.94 11.24 7.14
CA ASN A 39 11.32 11.70 6.97
C ASN A 39 12.11 10.79 6.01
N VAL A 40 13.16 11.34 5.41
CA VAL A 40 14.06 10.61 4.52
C VAL A 40 14.68 9.41 5.24
N GLY A 41 14.77 8.28 4.54
CA GLY A 41 15.40 7.07 5.06
C GLY A 41 15.24 5.89 4.12
N GLN A 42 16.16 4.93 4.23
CA GLN A 42 16.13 3.66 3.50
C GLN A 42 15.53 2.56 4.38
N GLY A 43 15.01 1.50 3.77
CA GLY A 43 14.53 0.33 4.52
C GLY A 43 13.35 0.63 5.46
N LYS A 44 12.61 1.71 5.22
CA LYS A 44 11.52 2.14 6.09
C LYS A 44 10.35 1.17 5.95
N ALA A 45 9.84 0.71 7.08
CA ALA A 45 8.64 -0.11 7.11
C ALA A 45 7.43 0.67 6.56
N VAL A 46 6.67 0.01 5.70
CA VAL A 46 5.39 0.47 5.17
C VAL A 46 4.30 -0.47 5.66
N SER A 47 3.39 0.06 6.48
CA SER A 47 2.17 -0.64 6.85
C SER A 47 1.20 -0.61 5.68
N VAL A 48 0.79 -1.78 5.20
CA VAL A 48 -0.18 -1.93 4.12
C VAL A 48 -1.52 -2.32 4.70
N PHE A 49 -2.57 -1.66 4.26
CA PHE A 49 -3.94 -1.95 4.63
C PHE A 49 -4.83 -1.91 3.40
N GLY A 50 -5.93 -2.63 3.45
CA GLY A 50 -6.86 -2.72 2.34
C GLY A 50 -8.27 -2.93 2.82
N SER A 51 -9.22 -2.64 1.93
CA SER A 51 -10.64 -2.83 2.17
C SER A 51 -11.25 -3.48 0.94
N LEU A 52 -12.07 -4.50 1.18
CA LEU A 52 -12.84 -5.19 0.15
C LEU A 52 -14.19 -4.49 -0.03
N THR A 53 -14.63 -4.43 -1.27
CA THR A 53 -15.87 -3.77 -1.71
C THR A 53 -16.52 -4.61 -2.81
N GLY A 54 -17.81 -4.39 -3.06
CA GLY A 54 -18.62 -5.19 -3.97
C GLY A 54 -19.66 -6.03 -3.22
N ALA A 55 -20.63 -6.58 -3.96
CA ALA A 55 -21.74 -7.34 -3.38
C ALA A 55 -21.25 -8.58 -2.60
N ASP A 56 -20.17 -9.19 -3.04
CA ASP A 56 -19.66 -10.46 -2.49
C ASP A 56 -18.51 -10.27 -1.49
N ALA A 57 -18.13 -9.03 -1.18
CA ALA A 57 -16.99 -8.70 -0.32
C ALA A 57 -17.04 -9.34 1.08
N GLY A 58 -18.23 -9.59 1.63
CA GLY A 58 -18.41 -10.24 2.93
C GLY A 58 -17.96 -11.70 2.98
N ASN A 59 -17.78 -12.35 1.82
CA ASN A 59 -17.33 -13.74 1.71
C ASN A 59 -15.80 -13.87 1.77
N TYR A 60 -15.07 -12.74 1.74
CA TYR A 60 -13.62 -12.71 1.61
C TYR A 60 -12.96 -12.01 2.80
N GLN A 61 -11.75 -12.43 3.12
CA GLN A 61 -10.89 -11.76 4.09
C GLN A 61 -9.71 -11.14 3.37
N PHE A 62 -9.53 -9.83 3.52
CA PHE A 62 -8.28 -9.20 3.08
C PHE A 62 -7.17 -9.58 4.07
N ILE A 63 -6.13 -10.23 3.56
CA ILE A 63 -4.92 -10.54 4.32
C ILE A 63 -3.82 -9.64 3.77
N ALA A 64 -3.43 -8.63 4.56
CA ALA A 64 -2.22 -7.87 4.29
C ALA A 64 -1.01 -8.83 4.33
N PRO A 65 0.09 -8.55 3.58
CA PRO A 65 1.25 -9.44 3.53
C PRO A 65 1.73 -9.84 4.93
N SER A 66 1.52 -11.10 5.31
CA SER A 66 1.68 -11.63 6.67
C SER A 66 3.12 -11.68 7.18
N ASN A 67 4.08 -11.33 6.33
CA ASN A 67 5.52 -11.44 6.60
C ASN A 67 6.16 -10.05 6.84
N GLY A 68 5.33 -9.02 6.92
CA GLY A 68 5.49 -7.93 7.88
C GLY A 68 6.34 -6.73 7.49
N ILE A 69 7.12 -6.76 6.40
CA ILE A 69 7.87 -5.56 6.01
C ILE A 69 7.90 -5.39 4.50
N VAL A 70 6.92 -4.64 3.98
CA VAL A 70 7.16 -3.89 2.74
C VAL A 70 8.11 -2.76 3.13
N VAL A 71 9.38 -2.89 2.74
CA VAL A 71 10.35 -1.80 2.91
C VAL A 71 10.35 -0.91 1.69
N ALA A 72 10.39 0.39 1.92
CA ALA A 72 10.62 1.37 0.88
C ALA A 72 11.52 2.50 1.38
N ALA A 73 12.04 3.27 0.44
CA ALA A 73 12.77 4.49 0.71
C ALA A 73 11.89 5.73 0.60
N VAL A 74 12.12 6.69 1.49
CA VAL A 74 11.78 8.10 1.27
C VAL A 74 13.07 8.80 0.88
N THR A 75 13.16 9.28 -0.36
CA THR A 75 14.36 9.96 -0.88
C THR A 75 14.27 11.48 -0.69
N PRO A 76 15.40 12.20 -0.56
CA PRO A 76 15.41 13.64 -0.46
C PRO A 76 14.70 14.32 -1.64
N ARG A 77 14.02 15.44 -1.37
CA ARG A 77 13.55 16.35 -2.41
C ARG A 77 14.65 17.37 -2.71
N THR A 78 15.08 17.44 -3.96
CA THR A 78 16.06 18.43 -4.41
C THR A 78 15.45 19.83 -4.47
N ILE A 79 16.18 20.83 -3.98
CA ILE A 79 15.87 22.25 -4.10
C ILE A 79 17.05 22.91 -4.81
N GLY A 80 16.78 23.69 -5.87
CA GLY A 80 17.81 24.48 -6.57
C GLY A 80 18.05 25.84 -5.91
N GLY A 81 19.27 26.36 -6.02
CA GLY A 81 19.60 27.73 -5.61
C GLY A 81 19.19 28.76 -6.66
N ALA A 82 18.87 29.96 -6.22
CA ALA A 82 18.67 31.15 -7.06
C ALA A 82 20.01 31.84 -7.35
#